data_AF-A0A0U3N4T4-F1
#
_entry.id   AF-A0A0U3N4T4-F1
#
_cell.length_a   1.000
_cell.length_b   1.000
_cell.length_c   1.000
_cell.angle_alpha   90.00
_cell.angle_beta   90.00
_cell.angle_gamma   90.00
#
_symmetry.space_group_name_H-M   'P 1'
#
loop_
_entity.id
_entity.type
_entity.pdbx_description
1 polymer ?
#
loop_
_entity_poly.entity_id
_entity_poly.type
_entity_poly.pdbx_seq_one_letter_code
_entity_poly.pdbx_strand_id
1 'polypeptide(L)'
;MVKYLREVEQARAYGKSDNAWATEQAKTEKQTAANRQKSSSSNNADQKVICTELVRQGLFDRADYLLGARYVEEHLTERHVRGYHAWGLPVVRKMRRSPRATAFWRKLAQARADHIAFLYGDASRRNRLGAVLCAIGHPACYLIGGMVGEQDWRSLYRDERSTPIL
;
A
#
# COMPACT_ATOMS: atom_id res chain seq x y z
N MET A 1 47.27 43.81 -7.60
CA MET A 1 45.98 43.88 -6.88
C MET A 1 44.78 43.37 -7.70
N VAL A 2 44.68 43.66 -9.00
CA VAL A 2 43.52 43.27 -9.85
C VAL A 2 43.40 41.76 -10.14
N LYS A 3 44.51 41.02 -10.25
CA LYS A 3 44.48 39.56 -10.49
C LYS A 3 43.90 38.77 -9.31
N TYR A 4 44.34 39.10 -8.09
CA TYR A 4 43.87 38.48 -6.86
C TYR A 4 42.36 38.63 -6.65
N LEU A 5 41.80 39.80 -6.97
CA LEU A 5 40.36 40.02 -6.84
C LEU A 5 39.54 39.16 -7.82
N ARG A 6 40.02 38.97 -9.06
CA ARG A 6 39.35 38.07 -10.03
C ARG A 6 39.40 36.60 -9.60
N GLU A 7 40.51 36.16 -9.04
CA GLU A 7 40.66 34.79 -8.53
C GLU A 7 39.73 34.52 -7.35
N VAL A 8 39.58 35.49 -6.44
CA VAL A 8 38.63 35.39 -5.31
C VAL A 8 37.18 35.39 -5.78
N GLU A 9 36.83 36.18 -6.79
CA GLU A 9 35.49 36.19 -7.39
C GLU A 9 35.18 34.89 -8.14
N GLN A 10 36.14 34.34 -8.89
CA GLN A 10 36.00 33.05 -9.59
C GLN A 10 35.86 31.89 -8.60
N ALA A 11 36.66 31.84 -7.54
CA ALA A 11 36.54 30.83 -6.50
C ALA A 11 35.20 30.93 -5.75
N ARG A 12 34.70 32.14 -5.51
CA ARG A 12 33.39 32.37 -4.87
C ARG A 12 32.22 32.00 -5.78
N ALA A 13 32.34 32.25 -7.09
CA ALA A 13 31.36 31.84 -8.09
C ALA A 13 31.32 30.31 -8.26
N TYR A 14 32.50 29.67 -8.30
CA TYR A 14 32.65 28.22 -8.38
C TYR A 14 32.04 27.55 -7.14
N GLY A 15 32.38 28.02 -5.93
CA GLY A 15 31.76 27.52 -4.69
C GLY A 15 30.24 27.71 -4.66
N LYS A 16 29.71 28.84 -5.15
CA LYS A 16 28.25 29.06 -5.22
C LYS A 16 27.55 28.10 -6.19
N SER A 17 28.19 27.81 -7.33
CA SER A 17 27.75 26.80 -8.30
C SER A 17 27.72 25.41 -7.67
N ASP A 18 28.75 25.09 -6.87
CA ASP A 18 28.86 23.75 -6.32
C ASP A 18 27.77 23.40 -5.32
N ASN A 19 27.43 24.41 -4.51
CA ASN A 19 26.34 24.32 -3.54
C ASN A 19 24.96 24.19 -4.24
N ALA A 20 24.84 24.71 -5.46
CA ALA A 20 23.59 24.70 -6.22
C ALA A 20 23.30 23.31 -6.82
N TRP A 21 24.29 22.63 -7.41
CA TRP A 21 24.09 21.26 -7.90
C TRP A 21 23.88 20.27 -6.76
N ALA A 22 24.55 20.46 -5.62
CA ALA A 22 24.39 19.59 -4.45
C ALA A 22 22.99 19.72 -3.85
N THR A 23 22.43 20.94 -3.80
CA THR A 23 21.06 21.16 -3.33
C THR A 23 19.99 20.65 -4.30
N GLU A 24 20.25 20.66 -5.60
CA GLU A 24 19.34 20.13 -6.62
C GLU A 24 19.33 18.59 -6.65
N GLN A 25 20.49 17.94 -6.50
CA GLN A 25 20.59 16.49 -6.33
C GLN A 25 19.86 16.03 -5.06
N ALA A 26 20.08 16.69 -3.93
CA ALA A 26 19.41 16.36 -2.66
C ALA A 26 17.88 16.55 -2.71
N LYS A 27 17.39 17.56 -3.45
CA LYS A 27 15.95 17.75 -3.70
C LYS A 27 15.39 16.61 -4.55
N THR A 28 16.08 16.24 -5.62
CA THR A 28 15.68 15.18 -6.56
C THR A 28 15.63 13.82 -5.86
N GLU A 29 16.62 13.49 -5.03
CA GLU A 29 16.64 12.25 -4.24
C GLU A 29 15.50 12.21 -3.21
N LYS A 30 15.27 13.32 -2.48
CA LYS A 30 14.13 13.43 -1.55
C LYS A 30 12.79 13.28 -2.27
N GLN A 31 12.64 13.89 -3.45
CA GLN A 31 11.43 13.74 -4.27
C GLN A 31 11.27 12.31 -4.79
N THR A 32 12.34 11.66 -5.21
CA THR A 32 12.32 10.28 -5.71
C THR A 32 11.98 9.28 -4.59
N ALA A 33 12.53 9.50 -3.38
CA ALA A 33 12.22 8.72 -2.19
C ALA A 33 10.76 8.91 -1.74
N ALA A 34 10.28 10.16 -1.69
CA ALA A 34 8.89 10.47 -1.37
C ALA A 34 7.92 9.87 -2.41
N ASN A 35 8.29 9.89 -3.70
CA ASN A 35 7.46 9.33 -4.76
C ASN A 35 7.42 7.80 -4.71
N ARG A 36 8.53 7.13 -4.36
CA ARG A 36 8.57 5.67 -4.11
C ARG A 36 7.71 5.25 -2.92
N GLN A 37 7.72 6.02 -1.82
CA GLN A 37 6.85 5.76 -0.67
C GLN A 37 5.37 6.00 -1.00
N LYS A 38 5.08 7.03 -1.80
CA LYS A 38 3.70 7.34 -2.22
C LYS A 38 3.16 6.31 -3.23
N SER A 39 3.99 5.83 -4.15
CA SER A 39 3.60 4.79 -5.12
C SER A 39 3.42 3.43 -4.44
N SER A 40 4.30 3.05 -3.50
CA SER A 40 4.13 1.80 -2.74
C SER A 40 2.92 1.87 -1.81
N SER A 41 2.69 2.99 -1.12
CA SER A 41 1.52 3.16 -0.25
C SER A 41 0.21 3.19 -1.03
N SER A 42 0.18 3.84 -2.20
CA SER A 42 -0.93 3.80 -3.17
C SER A 42 -1.20 2.36 -3.60
N ASN A 43 -0.24 1.69 -4.26
CA ASN A 43 -0.42 0.34 -4.79
C ASN A 43 -0.87 -0.68 -3.73
N ASN A 44 -0.48 -0.48 -2.46
CA ASN A 44 -0.89 -1.35 -1.36
C ASN A 44 -2.35 -1.15 -0.91
N ALA A 45 -2.83 0.11 -0.90
CA ALA A 45 -4.23 0.42 -0.61
C ALA A 45 -5.13 -0.05 -1.76
N ASP A 46 -4.65 0.12 -3.00
CA ASP A 46 -5.33 -0.31 -4.22
C ASP A 46 -5.71 -1.79 -4.13
N GLN A 47 -4.85 -2.66 -3.60
CA GLN A 47 -5.05 -4.11 -3.64
C GLN A 47 -5.83 -4.72 -2.45
N LYS A 48 -6.10 -3.94 -1.39
CA LYS A 48 -6.57 -4.46 -0.10
C LYS A 48 -7.68 -3.62 0.53
N VAL A 49 -8.77 -3.41 -0.20
CA VAL A 49 -9.88 -2.55 0.24
C VAL A 49 -10.48 -2.92 1.61
N ILE A 50 -10.59 -4.22 1.96
CA ILE A 50 -11.15 -4.65 3.27
C ILE A 50 -10.16 -4.36 4.40
N CYS A 51 -8.89 -4.76 4.25
CA CYS A 51 -7.88 -4.51 5.28
C CYS A 51 -7.64 -3.01 5.45
N THR A 52 -7.63 -2.24 4.37
CA THR A 52 -7.52 -0.77 4.39
C THR A 52 -8.67 -0.16 5.18
N GLU A 53 -9.91 -0.60 4.94
CA GLU A 53 -11.06 -0.14 5.71
C GLU A 53 -10.97 -0.50 7.20
N LEU A 54 -10.45 -1.70 7.55
CA LEU A 54 -10.28 -2.09 8.95
C LEU A 54 -9.17 -1.29 9.65
N VAL A 55 -8.05 -1.02 8.97
CA VAL A 55 -6.99 -0.14 9.48
C VAL A 55 -7.53 1.27 9.68
N ARG A 56 -8.32 1.79 8.73
CA ARG A 56 -9.00 3.09 8.85
C ARG A 56 -9.90 3.19 10.09
N GLN A 57 -10.55 2.09 10.46
CA GLN A 57 -11.38 2.00 11.66
C GLN A 57 -10.57 1.70 12.94
N GLY A 58 -9.25 1.53 12.86
CA GLY A 58 -8.39 1.17 14.00
C GLY A 58 -8.58 -0.28 14.49
N LEU A 59 -9.10 -1.16 13.64
CA LEU A 59 -9.51 -2.53 14.00
C LEU A 59 -8.57 -3.62 13.46
N PHE A 60 -7.46 -3.24 12.86
CA PHE A 60 -6.50 -4.15 12.24
C PHE A 60 -5.09 -3.62 12.38
N ASP A 61 -4.15 -4.52 12.65
CA ASP A 61 -2.76 -4.14 12.92
C ASP A 61 -2.03 -3.73 11.63
N ARG A 62 -1.15 -2.73 11.77
CA ARG A 62 -0.40 -2.18 10.64
C ARG A 62 0.70 -3.14 10.18
N ALA A 63 1.31 -3.92 11.06
CA ALA A 63 2.32 -4.90 10.65
C ALA A 63 1.66 -6.02 9.82
N ASP A 64 0.49 -6.52 10.26
CA ASP A 64 -0.31 -7.49 9.51
C ASP A 64 -0.76 -6.93 8.15
N TYR A 65 -1.13 -5.65 8.08
CA TYR A 65 -1.43 -4.98 6.80
C TYR A 65 -0.22 -4.94 5.86
N LEU A 66 0.96 -4.58 6.37
CA LEU A 66 2.21 -4.51 5.59
C LEU A 66 2.71 -5.89 5.15
N LEU A 67 2.51 -6.91 5.97
CA LEU A 67 2.83 -8.28 5.59
C LEU A 67 1.88 -8.78 4.49
N GLY A 68 0.60 -8.47 4.60
CA GLY A 68 -0.38 -8.71 3.55
C GLY A 68 -0.10 -7.94 2.26
N ALA A 69 0.49 -6.73 2.35
CA ALA A 69 1.05 -5.93 1.26
C ALA A 69 2.06 -6.74 0.45
N ARG A 70 3.13 -7.12 1.12
CA ARG A 70 4.20 -7.93 0.56
C ARG A 70 3.70 -9.23 -0.08
N TYR A 71 2.80 -9.95 0.60
CA TYR A 71 2.27 -11.22 0.08
C TYR A 71 1.55 -11.06 -1.27
N VAL A 72 0.74 -10.00 -1.42
CA VAL A 72 0.01 -9.75 -2.68
C VAL A 72 0.97 -9.41 -3.81
N GLU A 73 1.97 -8.57 -3.54
CA GLU A 73 2.99 -8.20 -4.52
C GLU A 73 3.81 -9.42 -4.99
N GLU A 74 4.13 -10.34 -4.08
CA GLU A 74 4.93 -11.53 -4.40
C GLU A 74 4.12 -12.65 -5.09
N HIS A 75 2.82 -12.80 -4.79
CA HIS A 75 2.07 -14.01 -5.15
C HIS A 75 0.81 -13.79 -6.01
N LEU A 76 0.26 -12.57 -6.07
CA LEU A 76 -1.01 -12.32 -6.75
C LEU A 76 -0.86 -11.42 -7.98
N THR A 77 -1.49 -11.85 -9.06
CA THR A 77 -1.53 -11.07 -10.31
C THR A 77 -2.63 -10.02 -10.29
N GLU A 78 -2.54 -9.01 -11.18
CA GLU A 78 -3.60 -8.00 -11.34
C GLU A 78 -5.00 -8.60 -11.53
N ARG A 79 -5.09 -9.75 -12.20
CA ARG A 79 -6.35 -10.46 -12.41
C ARG A 79 -6.99 -10.87 -11.08
N HIS A 80 -6.20 -11.35 -10.11
CA HIS A 80 -6.72 -11.66 -8.79
C HIS A 80 -7.24 -10.41 -8.08
N VAL A 81 -6.51 -9.29 -8.20
CA VAL A 81 -6.89 -8.00 -7.60
C VAL A 81 -8.21 -7.49 -8.19
N ARG A 82 -8.39 -7.57 -9.51
CA ARG A 82 -9.65 -7.19 -10.19
C ARG A 82 -10.83 -8.02 -9.68
N GLY A 83 -10.67 -9.34 -9.61
CA GLY A 83 -11.71 -10.22 -9.09
C GLY A 83 -12.01 -9.98 -7.61
N TYR A 84 -10.97 -9.69 -6.81
CA TYR A 84 -11.12 -9.28 -5.41
C TYR A 84 -11.95 -8.00 -5.28
N HIS A 85 -11.71 -7.00 -6.12
CA HIS A 85 -12.46 -5.74 -6.06
C HIS A 85 -13.94 -5.89 -6.42
N ALA A 86 -14.26 -6.79 -7.35
CA ALA A 86 -15.65 -7.01 -7.77
C ALA A 86 -16.58 -7.29 -6.58
N TRP A 87 -16.12 -8.08 -5.60
CA TRP A 87 -16.90 -8.38 -4.39
C TRP A 87 -16.41 -7.63 -3.14
N GLY A 88 -15.15 -7.23 -3.08
CA GLY A 88 -14.57 -6.50 -1.94
C GLY A 88 -15.17 -5.10 -1.76
N LEU A 89 -15.45 -4.40 -2.87
CA LEU A 89 -16.06 -3.05 -2.82
C LEU A 89 -17.47 -3.02 -2.19
N PRO A 90 -18.44 -3.85 -2.61
CA PRO A 90 -19.74 -3.88 -1.95
C PRO A 90 -19.64 -4.33 -0.49
N VAL A 91 -18.69 -5.21 -0.15
CA VAL A 91 -18.40 -5.59 1.24
C VAL A 91 -17.96 -4.39 2.08
N VAL A 92 -17.00 -3.59 1.61
CA VAL A 92 -16.54 -2.38 2.32
C VAL A 92 -17.69 -1.39 2.51
N ARG A 93 -18.52 -1.17 1.48
CA ARG A 93 -19.72 -0.32 1.61
C ARG A 93 -20.67 -0.84 2.68
N LYS A 94 -20.81 -2.16 2.84
CA LYS A 94 -21.62 -2.77 3.92
C LYS A 94 -20.97 -2.62 5.29
N MET A 95 -19.65 -2.79 5.39
CA MET A 95 -18.88 -2.59 6.63
C MET A 95 -19.03 -1.17 7.17
N ARG A 96 -18.96 -0.15 6.30
CA ARG A 96 -19.19 1.26 6.68
C ARG A 96 -20.57 1.52 7.29
N ARG A 97 -21.57 0.70 6.95
CA ARG A 97 -22.96 0.83 7.44
C ARG A 97 -23.28 -0.09 8.62
N SER A 98 -22.42 -1.06 8.94
CA SER A 98 -22.74 -2.09 9.93
C SER A 98 -21.51 -2.55 10.71
N PRO A 99 -21.42 -2.22 12.01
CA PRO A 99 -20.36 -2.69 12.89
C PRO A 99 -20.31 -4.22 13.01
N ARG A 100 -21.46 -4.89 12.90
CA ARG A 100 -21.53 -6.37 12.91
C ARG A 100 -20.87 -6.97 11.68
N ALA A 101 -21.12 -6.39 10.50
CA ALA A 101 -20.45 -6.82 9.28
C ALA A 101 -18.94 -6.59 9.39
N THR A 102 -18.50 -5.43 9.90
CA THR A 102 -17.09 -5.15 10.16
C THR A 102 -16.47 -6.18 11.10
N ALA A 103 -17.12 -6.51 12.22
CA ALA A 103 -16.61 -7.48 13.18
C ALA A 103 -16.46 -8.89 12.58
N PHE A 104 -17.39 -9.28 11.70
CA PHE A 104 -17.29 -10.54 10.95
C PHE A 104 -16.10 -10.53 9.99
N TRP A 105 -15.99 -9.50 9.14
CA TRP A 105 -14.90 -9.38 8.18
C TRP A 105 -13.54 -9.22 8.84
N ARG A 106 -13.47 -8.59 10.01
CA ARG A 106 -12.25 -8.51 10.84
C ARG A 106 -11.74 -9.89 11.22
N LYS A 107 -12.61 -10.81 11.64
CA LYS A 107 -12.19 -12.18 12.00
C LYS A 107 -11.60 -12.91 10.79
N LEU A 108 -12.21 -12.77 9.62
CA LEU A 108 -11.70 -13.37 8.39
C LEU A 108 -10.37 -12.74 7.94
N ALA A 109 -10.26 -11.42 8.01
CA ALA A 109 -9.03 -10.69 7.69
C ALA A 109 -7.88 -11.08 8.62
N GLN A 110 -8.14 -11.21 9.93
CA GLN A 110 -7.14 -11.66 10.90
C GLN A 110 -6.73 -13.11 10.63
N ALA A 111 -7.68 -14.02 10.36
CA ALA A 111 -7.33 -15.40 10.05
C ALA A 111 -6.42 -15.52 8.81
N ARG A 112 -6.68 -14.71 7.77
CA ARG A 112 -5.79 -14.60 6.61
C ARG A 112 -4.42 -14.04 7.00
N ALA A 113 -4.37 -12.99 7.81
CA ALA A 113 -3.12 -12.38 8.26
C ALA A 113 -2.26 -13.35 9.06
N ASP A 114 -2.85 -14.09 9.99
CA ASP A 114 -2.18 -15.12 10.79
C ASP A 114 -1.59 -16.23 9.88
N HIS A 115 -2.36 -16.68 8.89
CA HIS A 115 -1.86 -17.65 7.91
C HIS A 115 -0.69 -17.11 7.08
N ILE A 116 -0.74 -15.83 6.67
CA ILE A 116 0.38 -15.20 5.97
C ILE A 116 1.58 -15.08 6.91
N ALA A 117 1.41 -14.65 8.17
CA ALA A 117 2.47 -14.62 9.18
C ALA A 117 3.15 -15.99 9.34
N PHE A 118 2.35 -17.05 9.37
CA PHE A 118 2.85 -18.43 9.36
C PHE A 118 3.70 -18.75 8.13
N LEU A 119 3.28 -18.36 6.93
CA LEU A 119 4.05 -18.54 5.70
C LEU A 119 5.40 -17.78 5.72
N TYR A 120 5.47 -16.63 6.38
CA TYR A 120 6.69 -15.85 6.54
C TYR A 120 7.54 -16.24 7.77
N GLY A 121 7.21 -17.35 8.43
CA GLY A 121 8.05 -17.97 9.47
C GLY A 121 7.54 -17.84 10.91
N ASP A 122 6.39 -17.19 11.15
CA ASP A 122 5.79 -17.14 12.49
C ASP A 122 4.92 -18.38 12.76
N ALA A 123 5.58 -19.45 13.21
CA ALA A 123 4.93 -20.73 13.53
C ALA A 123 3.81 -20.62 14.58
N SER A 124 3.84 -19.59 15.45
CA SER A 124 2.85 -19.39 16.52
C SER A 124 1.48 -18.98 16.00
N ARG A 125 1.44 -18.38 14.80
CA ARG A 125 0.22 -17.87 14.15
C ARG A 125 -0.40 -18.84 13.15
N ARG A 126 -0.10 -20.14 13.23
CA ARG A 126 -0.63 -21.13 12.29
C ARG A 126 -2.16 -21.17 12.30
N ASN A 127 -2.77 -20.64 11.24
CA ASN A 127 -4.23 -20.55 11.11
C ASN A 127 -4.75 -21.36 9.91
N ARG A 128 -5.38 -22.50 10.18
CA ARG A 128 -5.95 -23.40 9.14
C ARG A 128 -7.16 -22.79 8.44
N LEU A 129 -7.95 -21.96 9.12
CA LEU A 129 -9.06 -21.25 8.49
C LEU A 129 -8.52 -20.25 7.46
N GLY A 130 -7.48 -19.51 7.81
CA GLY A 130 -6.78 -18.63 6.87
C GLY A 130 -6.22 -19.37 5.65
N ALA A 131 -5.67 -20.57 5.86
CA ALA A 131 -5.17 -21.43 4.77
C ALA A 131 -6.28 -21.80 3.78
N VAL A 132 -7.42 -22.29 4.28
CA VAL A 132 -8.57 -22.67 3.46
C VAL A 132 -9.18 -21.46 2.75
N LEU A 133 -9.30 -20.33 3.44
CA LEU A 133 -9.77 -19.07 2.84
C LEU A 133 -8.87 -18.63 1.68
N CYS A 134 -7.55 -18.74 1.82
CA CYS A 134 -6.61 -18.46 0.73
C CYS A 134 -6.75 -19.48 -0.41
N ALA A 135 -6.83 -20.76 -0.09
CA ALA A 135 -6.91 -21.85 -1.06
C ALA A 135 -8.17 -21.77 -1.94
N ILE A 136 -9.31 -21.34 -1.39
CA ILE A 136 -10.56 -21.15 -2.15
C ILE A 136 -10.63 -19.74 -2.74
N GLY A 137 -10.19 -18.73 -1.98
CA GLY A 137 -10.30 -17.32 -2.35
C GLY A 137 -9.45 -16.94 -3.55
N HIS A 138 -8.20 -17.44 -3.64
CA HIS A 138 -7.32 -17.16 -4.78
C HIS A 138 -7.90 -17.63 -6.12
N PRO A 139 -8.28 -18.90 -6.32
CA PRO A 139 -8.86 -19.35 -7.58
C PRO A 139 -10.19 -18.67 -7.89
N ALA A 140 -11.05 -18.43 -6.89
CA ALA A 140 -12.29 -17.69 -7.08
C ALA A 140 -12.03 -16.26 -7.58
N CYS A 141 -11.09 -15.53 -6.97
CA CYS A 141 -10.73 -14.19 -7.40
C CYS A 141 -10.11 -14.20 -8.81
N TYR A 142 -9.31 -15.19 -9.16
CA TYR A 142 -8.76 -15.33 -10.50
C TYR A 142 -9.85 -15.55 -11.56
N LEU A 143 -10.82 -16.44 -11.28
CA LEU A 143 -11.93 -16.74 -12.18
C LEU A 143 -12.80 -15.50 -12.39
N ILE A 144 -13.25 -14.84 -11.31
CA ILE A 144 -14.04 -13.61 -11.38
C ILE A 144 -13.30 -12.52 -12.14
N GLY A 145 -12.00 -12.35 -11.88
CA GLY A 145 -11.18 -11.36 -12.58
C GLY A 145 -11.00 -11.62 -14.08
N GLY A 146 -11.30 -12.82 -14.57
CA GLY A 146 -11.36 -13.11 -16.00
C GLY A 146 -12.68 -12.74 -16.66
N MET A 147 -13.75 -12.62 -15.86
CA MET A 147 -15.11 -12.30 -16.33
C MET A 147 -15.46 -10.82 -16.11
N VAL A 148 -14.73 -10.13 -15.25
CA VAL A 148 -15.06 -8.77 -14.78
C VAL A 148 -13.97 -7.78 -15.21
N GLY A 149 -14.39 -6.63 -15.75
CA GLY A 149 -13.51 -5.51 -16.09
C GLY A 149 -12.91 -4.82 -14.86
N GLU A 150 -12.02 -3.84 -15.10
CA GLU A 150 -11.40 -3.08 -14.01
C GLU A 150 -12.46 -2.37 -13.15
N GLN A 151 -12.33 -2.48 -11.82
CA GLN A 151 -13.28 -1.92 -10.88
C GLN A 151 -12.76 -0.62 -10.28
N ASP A 152 -13.60 0.41 -10.24
CA ASP A 152 -13.27 1.72 -9.65
C ASP A 152 -13.28 1.66 -8.12
N TRP A 153 -12.24 1.05 -7.56
CA TRP A 153 -12.02 0.98 -6.11
C TRP A 153 -11.64 2.35 -5.54
N ARG A 154 -11.04 3.23 -6.35
CA ARG A 154 -10.70 4.62 -5.98
C ARG A 154 -11.92 5.42 -5.55
N SER A 155 -13.10 5.10 -6.08
CA SER A 155 -14.37 5.71 -5.65
C SER A 155 -14.61 5.63 -4.14
N LEU A 156 -14.10 4.61 -3.43
CA LEU A 156 -14.29 4.49 -1.97
C LEU A 156 -13.53 5.53 -1.15
N TYR A 157 -12.47 6.11 -1.72
CA TYR A 157 -11.52 6.98 -1.01
C TYR A 157 -11.27 8.32 -1.74
N ARG A 158 -12.01 8.58 -2.83
CA ARG A 158 -11.84 9.77 -3.69
C ARG A 158 -12.08 11.07 -2.92
N ASP A 159 -13.09 11.08 -2.05
CA ASP A 159 -13.49 12.23 -1.25
C ASP A 159 -12.61 12.43 0.00
N GLU A 160 -11.79 11.42 0.35
CA GLU A 160 -11.06 11.35 1.62
C GLU A 160 -9.53 11.55 1.48
N ARG A 161 -9.02 11.77 0.26
CA ARG A 161 -7.59 12.09 -0.03
C ARG A 161 -7.07 13.36 0.68
N SER A 162 -7.94 14.09 1.38
CA SER A 162 -7.60 15.25 2.21
C SER A 162 -7.08 14.88 3.60
N THR A 163 -7.24 13.62 4.04
CA THR A 163 -6.69 13.13 5.30
C THR A 163 -5.58 12.13 5.01
N PRO A 164 -4.30 12.50 5.19
CA PRO A 164 -3.22 11.53 5.13
C PRO A 164 -3.49 10.46 6.20
N ILE A 165 -3.49 9.20 5.79
CA ILE A 165 -3.35 8.08 6.70
C ILE A 165 -1.91 8.21 7.23
N LEU A 166 -1.79 8.86 8.39
CA LEU A 166 -0.54 9.22 9.07
C LEU A 166 0.40 8.00 9.22
#